data_AF-A0A352NHC8-F1
#
_entry.id   AF-A0A352NHC8-F1
#
_cell.length_a   1.000
_cell.length_b   1.000
_cell.length_c   1.000
_cell.angle_alpha   90.00
_cell.angle_beta   90.00
_cell.angle_gamma   90.00
#
_symmetry.space_group_name_H-M   'P 1'
#
loop_
_entity.id
_entity.type
_entity.pdbx_description
1 polymer ?
#
loop_
_entity_poly.entity_id
_entity_poly.type
_entity_poly.pdbx_seq_one_letter_code
_entity_poly.pdbx_strand_id
1 'polypeptide(L)'
;MDASKEGLVGGMIGGMMDDMMCPPDPCEILSRLIQSEQMEIPIYTQLAQTAPSSCLRQMFAQAAVETAMQVQKLCELAGEFGVAPIVPGMGGPGHMVDPPGGPPLFYGEGEQTDKK
;
A
#
# COMPACT_ATOMS: atom_id res chain seq x y z
N MET A 1 -28.91 7.11 43.66
CA MET A 1 -28.25 7.19 42.36
C MET A 1 -26.79 6.87 42.59
N ASP A 2 -26.38 5.75 42.01
CA ASP A 2 -25.04 5.18 42.06
C ASP A 2 -24.20 5.85 40.96
N ALA A 3 -22.99 6.29 41.30
CA ALA A 3 -21.95 6.68 40.35
C ALA A 3 -20.60 6.42 41.02
N SER A 4 -20.37 5.15 41.33
CA SER A 4 -19.05 4.64 41.70
C SER A 4 -18.11 4.68 40.49
N LYS A 5 -16.90 5.20 40.73
CA LYS A 5 -15.65 5.00 39.97
C LYS A 5 -15.54 5.70 38.62
N GLU A 6 -15.31 7.00 38.71
CA GLU A 6 -14.51 7.73 37.73
C GLU A 6 -13.14 7.96 38.36
N GLY A 7 -12.12 7.32 37.83
CA GLY A 7 -10.74 7.62 38.20
C GLY A 7 -9.92 6.40 38.55
N LEU A 8 -8.89 6.21 37.72
CA LEU A 8 -7.72 5.38 37.96
C LEU A 8 -7.96 3.87 37.80
N VAL A 9 -7.59 3.34 36.63
CA VAL A 9 -6.63 2.23 36.43
C VAL A 9 -6.85 1.61 35.04
N GLY A 10 -5.79 1.62 34.23
CA GLY A 10 -5.67 0.90 32.96
C GLY A 10 -5.60 1.85 31.77
N GLY A 11 -4.46 2.38 31.34
CA GLY A 11 -3.11 1.84 31.45
C GLY A 11 -2.49 1.94 30.06
N MET A 12 -1.54 2.87 29.91
CA MET A 12 -0.38 2.74 29.01
C MET A 12 -0.62 2.18 27.60
N ILE A 13 -1.27 2.94 26.70
CA ILE A 13 -1.09 2.73 25.25
C ILE A 13 -0.98 4.10 24.57
N GLY A 14 0.00 4.91 24.99
CA GLY A 14 0.15 6.26 24.46
C GLY A 14 1.53 6.88 24.58
N GLY A 15 2.58 6.08 24.81
CA GLY A 15 3.91 6.63 25.06
C GLY A 15 5.09 5.66 25.01
N MET A 16 4.95 4.50 24.35
CA MET A 16 6.03 3.50 24.20
C MET A 16 6.20 3.00 22.75
N MET A 17 5.59 3.67 21.77
CA MET A 17 5.78 3.32 20.35
C MET A 17 6.67 4.32 19.59
N ASP A 18 7.16 5.36 20.25
CA ASP A 18 8.04 6.34 19.60
C ASP A 18 9.52 5.87 19.63
N ASP A 19 9.93 5.13 20.66
CA ASP A 19 11.31 4.66 20.86
C ASP A 19 11.57 3.20 20.38
N MET A 20 10.55 2.48 19.90
CA MET A 20 10.72 1.12 19.34
C MET A 20 10.77 1.07 17.81
N MET A 21 10.54 2.20 17.15
CA MET A 21 10.70 2.31 15.71
C MET A 21 12.04 2.99 15.49
N CYS A 22 13.06 2.26 15.02
CA CYS A 22 14.19 2.93 14.37
C CYS A 22 13.57 3.94 13.37
N PRO A 23 13.98 5.22 13.38
CA PRO A 23 13.50 6.15 12.38
C PRO A 23 13.71 5.48 11.01
N PRO A 24 12.64 5.34 10.20
CA PRO A 24 12.72 4.54 9.00
C PRO A 24 13.87 5.07 8.16
N ASP A 25 14.72 4.15 7.70
CA ASP A 25 15.88 4.48 6.89
C ASP A 25 15.40 5.42 5.76
N PRO A 26 15.98 6.61 5.59
CA PRO A 26 15.58 7.54 4.53
C PRO A 26 15.51 6.87 3.15
N CYS A 27 16.36 5.87 2.91
CA CYS A 27 16.34 5.05 1.71
C CYS A 27 15.06 4.20 1.60
N GLU A 28 14.60 3.64 2.71
CA GLU A 28 13.36 2.88 2.80
C GLU A 28 12.12 3.77 2.63
N ILE A 29 12.12 4.97 3.22
CA ILE A 29 11.06 5.96 3.02
C ILE A 29 10.95 6.32 1.53
N LEU A 30 12.09 6.65 0.91
CA LEU A 30 12.15 7.01 -0.50
C LEU A 30 11.72 5.84 -1.39
N SER A 31 12.10 4.62 -1.02
CA SER A 31 11.70 3.41 -1.73
C SER A 31 10.19 3.18 -1.70
N ARG A 32 9.57 3.32 -0.52
CA ARG A 32 8.11 3.19 -0.38
C ARG A 32 7.37 4.28 -1.14
N LEU A 33 7.90 5.51 -1.17
CA LEU A 33 7.32 6.60 -1.94
C LEU A 33 7.37 6.32 -3.45
N ILE A 34 8.51 5.86 -3.96
CA ILE A 34 8.63 5.46 -5.37
C ILE A 34 7.61 4.36 -5.72
N GLN A 35 7.46 3.36 -4.85
CA GLN A 35 6.49 2.29 -5.05
C GLN A 35 5.05 2.80 -5.06
N SER A 36 4.67 3.68 -4.13
CA SER A 36 3.30 4.21 -4.09
C SER A 36 2.97 4.99 -5.35
N GLU A 37 3.89 5.84 -5.81
CA GLU A 37 3.70 6.65 -7.02
C GLU A 37 3.65 5.78 -8.29
N GLN A 38 4.48 4.73 -8.37
CA GLN A 38 4.45 3.78 -9.49
C GLN A 38 3.11 3.05 -9.61
N MET A 39 2.46 2.74 -8.49
CA MET A 39 1.16 2.06 -8.49
C MET A 39 0.01 2.92 -9.02
N GLU A 40 0.13 4.26 -9.00
CA GLU A 40 -0.92 5.15 -9.49
C GLU A 40 -0.97 5.24 -11.02
N ILE A 41 0.17 5.11 -11.70
CA ILE A 41 0.27 5.17 -13.17
C ILE A 41 -0.70 4.21 -13.88
N PRO A 42 -0.75 2.89 -13.55
CA PRO A 42 -1.71 1.99 -14.19
C PRO A 42 -3.17 2.34 -13.87
N ILE A 43 -3.44 2.91 -12.68
CA ILE A 43 -4.79 3.34 -12.30
C ILE A 43 -5.24 4.50 -13.21
N TYR A 44 -4.43 5.55 -13.33
CA TYR A 44 -4.75 6.66 -14.23
C TYR A 44 -4.83 6.23 -15.69
N THR A 45 -3.99 5.29 -16.12
CA THR A 45 -4.05 4.73 -17.47
C THR A 45 -5.37 4.01 -17.73
N GLN A 46 -5.83 3.18 -16.78
CA GLN A 46 -7.11 2.47 -16.90
C GLN A 46 -8.30 3.44 -16.86
N LEU A 47 -8.25 4.47 -16.02
CA LEU A 47 -9.26 5.52 -15.97
C LEU A 47 -9.32 6.30 -17.29
N ALA A 48 -8.16 6.61 -17.91
CA ALA A 48 -8.11 7.26 -19.20
C ALA A 48 -8.72 6.42 -20.34
N GLN A 49 -8.66 5.09 -20.25
CA GLN A 49 -9.26 4.19 -21.24
C GLN A 49 -10.77 4.02 -21.05
N THR A 50 -11.24 4.05 -19.81
CA THR A 50 -12.63 3.72 -19.46
C THR A 50 -13.52 4.95 -19.23
N ALA A 51 -12.94 6.15 -19.14
CA ALA A 51 -13.71 7.34 -18.83
C ALA A 51 -14.73 7.71 -19.94
N PRO A 52 -15.95 8.14 -19.53
CA PRO A 52 -17.07 8.34 -20.46
C PRO A 52 -16.96 9.61 -21.30
N SER A 53 -16.12 10.59 -20.91
CA SER A 53 -15.97 11.87 -21.62
C SER A 53 -14.55 12.10 -22.08
N SER A 54 -14.38 12.82 -23.20
CA SER A 54 -13.06 13.21 -23.72
C SER A 54 -12.27 14.05 -22.72
N CYS A 55 -12.93 14.95 -22.00
CA CYS A 55 -12.33 15.78 -20.96
C CYS A 55 -11.70 14.91 -19.85
N LEU A 56 -12.46 13.95 -19.31
CA LEU A 56 -11.95 13.05 -18.26
C LEU A 56 -10.80 12.16 -18.78
N ARG A 57 -10.91 11.66 -20.02
CA ARG A 57 -9.81 10.88 -20.63
C ARG A 57 -8.52 11.68 -20.72
N GLN A 58 -8.60 12.95 -21.13
CA GLN A 58 -7.44 13.83 -21.18
C GLN A 58 -6.87 14.13 -19.79
N MET A 59 -7.73 14.40 -18.80
CA MET A 59 -7.29 14.62 -17.43
C MET A 59 -6.54 13.40 -16.86
N PHE A 60 -7.09 12.20 -17.01
CA PHE A 60 -6.42 10.98 -16.52
C PHE A 60 -5.15 10.64 -17.29
N ALA A 61 -5.14 10.85 -18.61
CA ALA A 61 -3.92 10.68 -19.41
C ALA A 61 -2.81 11.64 -18.97
N GLN A 62 -3.16 12.90 -18.70
CA GLN A 62 -2.22 13.89 -18.18
C GLN A 62 -1.71 13.50 -16.79
N ALA A 63 -2.59 13.07 -15.88
CA ALA A 63 -2.20 12.59 -14.55
C ALA A 63 -1.22 11.42 -14.63
N ALA A 64 -1.45 10.44 -15.51
CA ALA A 64 -0.53 9.32 -15.71
C ALA A 64 0.87 9.78 -16.14
N VAL A 65 0.96 10.79 -17.02
CA VAL A 65 2.24 11.36 -17.47
C VAL A 65 2.94 12.12 -16.34
N GLU A 66 2.21 12.93 -15.59
CA GLU A 66 2.76 13.70 -14.46
C GLU A 66 3.30 12.78 -13.36
N THR A 67 2.55 11.74 -12.98
CA THR A 67 3.00 10.72 -12.04
C THR A 67 4.24 9.99 -12.55
N ALA A 68 4.29 9.63 -13.84
CA ALA A 68 5.48 8.98 -14.41
C ALA A 68 6.72 9.88 -14.33
N MET A 69 6.58 11.18 -14.61
CA MET A 69 7.67 12.15 -14.45
C MET A 69 8.09 12.31 -12.99
N GLN A 70 7.15 12.26 -12.04
CA GLN A 70 7.45 12.33 -10.62
C GLN A 70 8.21 11.09 -10.14
N VAL A 71 7.78 9.89 -10.53
CA VAL A 71 8.51 8.64 -10.27
C VAL A 71 9.94 8.73 -10.80
N GLN A 72 10.12 9.22 -12.03
CA GLN A 72 11.45 9.35 -12.61
C GLN A 72 12.37 10.24 -11.75
N LYS A 73 11.89 11.41 -11.32
CA LYS A 73 12.64 12.32 -10.44
C LYS A 73 12.99 11.67 -9.10
N LEU A 74 12.05 10.91 -8.52
CA LEU A 74 12.29 10.20 -7.26
C LEU A 74 13.34 9.09 -7.44
N CYS A 75 13.31 8.36 -8.56
CA CYS A 75 14.34 7.37 -8.89
C CYS A 75 15.72 8.01 -9.09
N GLU A 76 15.80 9.16 -9.76
CA GLU A 76 17.05 9.93 -9.90
C GLU A 76 17.60 10.34 -8.54
N LEU A 77 16.76 10.90 -7.67
CA LEU A 77 17.12 11.25 -6.29
C LEU A 77 17.59 10.01 -5.51
N ALA A 78 16.88 8.89 -5.63
CA ALA A 78 17.23 7.64 -4.95
C ALA A 78 18.60 7.10 -5.36
N GLY A 79 18.97 7.28 -6.64
CA GLY A 79 20.32 6.97 -7.14
C GLY A 79 21.42 7.76 -6.45
N GLU A 80 21.17 9.02 -6.06
CA GLU A 80 22.13 9.84 -5.31
C GLU A 80 22.38 9.32 -3.88
N PHE A 81 21.38 8.65 -3.29
CA PHE A 81 21.48 8.03 -1.96
C PHE A 81 21.94 6.57 -1.99
N GLY A 82 22.30 6.03 -3.16
CA GLY A 82 22.73 4.64 -3.32
C GLY A 82 21.59 3.62 -3.18
N VAL A 83 20.33 4.05 -3.30
CA VAL A 83 19.17 3.17 -3.29
C VAL A 83 19.08 2.44 -4.62
N ALA A 84 19.03 1.11 -4.59
CA ALA A 84 18.89 0.31 -5.80
C ALA A 84 17.56 0.63 -6.51
N PRO A 85 17.53 0.67 -7.85
CA PRO A 85 16.31 0.91 -8.59
C PRO A 85 15.27 -0.16 -8.26
N ILE A 86 14.09 0.28 -7.86
CA ILE A 86 12.97 -0.60 -7.55
C ILE A 86 12.36 -1.06 -8.87
N VAL A 87 12.63 -2.30 -9.22
CA VAL A 87 12.00 -2.97 -10.36
C VAL A 87 10.67 -3.56 -9.87
N PRO A 88 9.54 -3.22 -10.50
CA PRO A 88 8.26 -3.86 -10.21
C PRO A 88 8.40 -5.38 -10.35
N GLY A 89 8.19 -6.12 -9.25
CA GLY A 89 8.23 -7.59 -9.23
C GLY A 89 9.45 -8.24 -8.59
N MET A 90 10.45 -7.49 -8.11
CA MET A 90 11.48 -8.05 -7.22
C MET A 90 11.05 -7.83 -5.77
N GLY A 91 10.62 -8.92 -5.14
CA GLY A 91 10.01 -8.94 -3.81
C GLY A 91 10.80 -8.18 -2.76
N GLY A 92 10.06 -7.39 -1.97
CA GLY A 92 10.57 -6.82 -0.74
C GLY A 92 10.96 -7.90 0.28
N PRO A 93 11.73 -7.53 1.33
CA PRO A 93 12.12 -8.46 2.38
C PRO A 93 10.85 -8.90 3.11
N GLY A 94 10.44 -10.15 2.87
CA GLY A 94 9.14 -10.67 3.28
C GLY A 94 8.43 -11.50 2.23
N HIS A 95 9.07 -11.79 1.08
CA HIS A 95 8.56 -12.77 0.13
C HIS A 95 8.51 -14.17 0.77
N MET A 96 7.45 -14.42 1.54
CA MET A 96 6.97 -15.76 1.79
C MET A 96 6.62 -16.30 0.42
N VAL A 97 7.40 -17.28 -0.02
CA VAL A 97 7.09 -18.09 -1.18
C VAL A 97 5.74 -18.74 -0.86
N ASP A 98 4.66 -18.23 -1.45
CA ASP A 98 3.39 -18.93 -1.43
C ASP A 98 3.64 -20.34 -1.99
N PRO A 99 3.38 -21.42 -1.24
CA PRO A 99 3.49 -22.76 -1.78
C PRO A 99 2.48 -22.90 -2.95
N PRO A 100 2.85 -23.61 -4.02
CA PRO A 100 2.03 -23.63 -5.23
C PRO A 100 0.78 -24.49 -4.98
N GLY A 101 -0.37 -23.84 -4.95
CA GLY A 101 -1.66 -24.49 -5.20
C GLY A 101 -2.63 -24.49 -4.03
N GLY A 102 -3.45 -23.46 -3.96
CA GLY A 102 -4.75 -23.51 -3.29
C GLY A 102 -5.17 -22.14 -2.72
N PRO A 103 -6.37 -21.62 -3.06
CA PRO A 103 -6.87 -20.42 -2.40
C PRO A 103 -7.13 -20.72 -0.91
N PRO A 104 -6.90 -19.76 -0.01
CA PRO A 104 -7.23 -19.93 1.40
C PRO A 104 -8.74 -20.17 1.55
N LEU A 105 -9.11 -21.28 2.18
CA LEU A 105 -10.49 -21.61 2.54
C LEU A 105 -10.96 -20.65 3.64
N PHE A 106 -11.35 -19.43 3.26
CA PHE A 106 -11.84 -18.42 4.21
C PHE A 106 -13.34 -18.13 4.08
N TYR A 107 -14.05 -18.73 3.12
CA TYR A 107 -15.50 -18.67 3.05
C TYR A 107 -16.10 -20.02 2.67
N GLY A 108 -16.76 -20.64 3.65
CA GLY A 108 -17.77 -21.67 3.47
C GLY A 108 -18.92 -21.35 4.40
N GLU A 109 -19.63 -20.26 4.12
CA GLU A 109 -20.97 -20.05 4.68
C GLU A 109 -21.88 -21.19 4.23
N GLY A 110 -22.73 -21.65 5.15
CA GLY A 110 -23.61 -22.78 4.92
C GLY A 110 -24.70 -22.52 3.89
N GLU A 111 -25.22 -23.59 3.28
CA GLU A 111 -26.59 -24.07 3.52
C GLU A 111 -26.84 -25.41 2.79
N GLN A 112 -27.93 -26.05 3.22
CA GLN A 112 -28.41 -27.43 3.02
C GLN A 112 -28.41 -28.01 1.59
N THR A 113 -28.32 -29.35 1.48
CA THR A 113 -29.43 -30.17 0.96
C THR A 113 -29.28 -31.68 1.25
N ASP A 114 -30.45 -32.27 1.35
CA ASP A 114 -30.93 -33.59 1.78
C ASP A 114 -30.37 -34.86 1.06
N LYS A 115 -30.69 -36.02 1.65
CA LYS A 115 -30.58 -37.45 1.19
C LYS A 115 -29.24 -38.15 1.54
N LYS A 116 -29.21 -39.31 2.21
CA LYS A 116 -30.14 -40.46 2.24
C LYS A 116 -29.88 -41.30 3.49
#